data_AF-A0A174P6S3-F1
#
_entry.id   AF-A0A174P6S3-F1
#
_cell.length_a   1.000
_cell.length_b   1.000
_cell.length_c   1.000
_cell.angle_alpha   90.00
_cell.angle_beta   90.00
_cell.angle_gamma   90.00
#
_symmetry.space_group_name_H-M   'P 1'
#
loop_
_entity.id
_entity.type
_entity.pdbx_description
1 polymer ?
#
loop_
_entity_poly.entity_id
_entity_poly.type
_entity_poly.pdbx_seq_one_letter_code
_entity_poly.pdbx_strand_id
1 'polypeptide(L)'
;MKKKKLWIALLVAFVVLAASVVYLNRAVIFQRGNPIPYLTAAARISEKNPYVAVDEAKGIYISKRGECPELLEYYQEKTGMEFVEQAGSSYLFTDGSRNEVASSEVYWGRYTVWVLPTMEAAENFDAEQYDAKPVIYLYPEKKAEVTVKLNYAGELTCTYPAYNDGWKVCASPDGTLTDADGQTYNYLYWEGVNSVVYDFSEGFCVAGSDTAAFLENTLNQLGLTRKEANEFIVYWLPLMKENPYNLIAFQSDSYTQTAQLSIEPAPDTLLRVFMAWKPLESAVDISTQNLTAPVRTGFTAVEWGGCQVR
;
A
#
# COMPACT_ATOMS: atom_id res chain seq x y z
N MET A 1 -47.41 31.57 -9.06
CA MET A 1 -45.95 31.88 -9.10
C MET A 1 -45.25 31.83 -7.74
N LYS A 2 -45.77 32.45 -6.66
CA LYS A 2 -45.10 32.49 -5.34
C LYS A 2 -44.84 31.10 -4.70
N LYS A 3 -45.81 30.18 -4.73
CA LYS A 3 -45.65 28.80 -4.18
C LYS A 3 -44.52 28.02 -4.88
N LYS A 4 -44.41 28.11 -6.22
CA LYS A 4 -43.37 27.40 -6.99
C LYS A 4 -41.96 27.89 -6.65
N LYS A 5 -41.78 29.21 -6.43
CA LYS A 5 -40.51 29.78 -5.96
C LYS A 5 -40.14 29.34 -4.54
N LEU A 6 -41.13 29.20 -3.66
CA LEU A 6 -40.93 28.72 -2.29
C LEU A 6 -40.49 27.24 -2.26
N TRP A 7 -41.11 26.37 -3.08
CA TRP A 7 -40.71 24.97 -3.20
C TRP A 7 -39.28 24.80 -3.74
N ILE A 8 -38.90 25.61 -4.73
CA ILE A 8 -37.53 25.59 -5.26
C ILE A 8 -36.53 26.05 -4.20
N ALA A 9 -36.84 27.12 -3.45
CA ALA A 9 -35.97 27.60 -2.38
C ALA A 9 -35.79 26.55 -1.25
N LEU A 10 -36.86 25.85 -0.87
CA LEU A 10 -36.80 24.74 0.09
C LEU A 10 -35.97 23.57 -0.42
N LEU A 11 -36.12 23.20 -1.70
CA LEU A 11 -35.32 22.14 -2.32
C LEU A 11 -33.83 22.50 -2.34
N VAL A 12 -33.49 23.73 -2.72
CA VAL A 12 -32.09 24.20 -2.74
C VAL A 12 -31.52 24.21 -1.32
N ALA A 13 -32.27 24.72 -0.34
CA ALA A 13 -31.84 24.71 1.06
C ALA A 13 -31.61 23.28 1.57
N PHE A 14 -32.48 22.33 1.20
CA PHE A 14 -32.31 20.91 1.54
C PHE A 14 -31.06 20.31 0.90
N VAL A 15 -30.80 20.59 -0.39
CA VAL A 15 -29.60 20.09 -1.08
C VAL A 15 -28.33 20.66 -0.46
N VAL A 16 -28.30 21.95 -0.14
CA VAL A 16 -27.15 22.60 0.52
C VAL A 16 -26.93 22.02 1.91
N LEU A 17 -28.00 21.81 2.68
CA LEU A 17 -27.91 21.20 4.01
C LEU A 17 -27.39 19.76 3.91
N ALA A 18 -27.93 18.94 2.98
CA ALA A 18 -27.48 17.58 2.76
C ALA A 18 -26.01 17.53 2.32
N ALA A 19 -25.60 18.38 1.39
CA ALA A 19 -24.21 18.49 0.96
C ALA A 19 -23.28 18.92 2.11
N SER A 20 -23.73 19.83 2.97
CA SER A 20 -22.98 20.29 4.15
C SER A 20 -22.79 19.15 5.16
N VAL A 21 -23.85 18.36 5.42
CA VAL A 21 -23.77 17.19 6.31
C VAL A 21 -22.81 16.14 5.74
N VAL A 22 -22.88 15.86 4.43
CA VAL A 22 -21.96 14.93 3.76
C VAL A 22 -20.52 15.42 3.84
N TYR A 23 -20.29 16.71 3.60
CA TYR A 23 -18.96 17.30 3.68
C TYR A 23 -18.36 17.22 5.09
N LEU A 24 -19.14 17.61 6.11
CA LEU A 24 -18.71 17.60 7.50
C LEU A 24 -18.44 16.18 8.03
N ASN A 25 -19.14 15.16 7.52
CA ASN A 25 -19.01 13.77 7.97
C ASN A 25 -18.30 12.88 6.94
N ARG A 26 -17.59 13.46 5.97
CA ARG A 26 -17.02 12.72 4.82
C ARG A 26 -16.14 11.54 5.25
N ALA A 27 -15.33 11.70 6.29
CA ALA A 27 -14.40 10.67 6.74
C ALA A 27 -15.14 9.44 7.30
N VAL A 28 -16.27 9.66 7.97
CA VAL A 28 -17.13 8.59 8.50
C VAL A 28 -17.97 7.98 7.39
N ILE A 29 -18.56 8.81 6.52
CA ILE A 29 -19.43 8.35 5.42
C ILE A 29 -18.64 7.49 4.42
N PHE A 30 -17.42 7.90 4.10
CA PHE A 30 -16.57 7.23 3.12
C PHE A 30 -15.43 6.42 3.77
N GLN A 31 -15.59 6.02 5.04
CA GLN A 31 -14.61 5.25 5.80
C GLN A 31 -14.12 4.00 5.05
N ARG A 32 -15.02 3.34 4.30
CA ARG A 32 -14.71 2.18 3.44
C ARG A 32 -14.98 2.46 1.97
N GLY A 33 -14.76 3.70 1.53
CA GLY A 33 -15.03 4.14 0.15
C GLY A 33 -16.52 4.33 -0.10
N ASN A 34 -17.06 3.71 -1.17
CA ASN A 34 -18.47 3.87 -1.55
C ASN A 34 -19.41 3.25 -0.48
N PRO A 35 -20.28 4.05 0.20
CA PRO A 35 -21.14 3.54 1.26
C PRO A 35 -22.39 2.80 0.74
N ILE A 36 -22.73 2.93 -0.55
CA ILE A 36 -23.98 2.39 -1.10
C ILE A 36 -24.08 0.87 -0.91
N PRO A 37 -23.08 0.04 -1.26
CA PRO A 37 -23.17 -1.42 -1.08
C PRO A 37 -23.41 -1.83 0.38
N TYR A 38 -22.73 -1.16 1.33
CA TYR A 38 -22.90 -1.40 2.76
C TYR A 38 -24.30 -1.04 3.24
N LEU A 39 -24.87 0.08 2.77
CA LEU A 39 -26.24 0.48 3.09
C LEU A 39 -27.27 -0.50 2.51
N THR A 40 -27.07 -0.92 1.26
CA THR A 40 -27.94 -1.89 0.59
C THR A 40 -27.90 -3.25 1.28
N ALA A 41 -26.74 -3.69 1.77
CA ALA A 41 -26.61 -4.89 2.59
C ALA A 41 -27.21 -4.72 3.99
N ALA A 42 -26.93 -3.60 4.68
CA ALA A 42 -27.46 -3.31 6.01
C ALA A 42 -29.00 -3.28 6.06
N ALA A 43 -29.64 -2.81 4.99
CA ALA A 43 -31.11 -2.78 4.86
C ALA A 43 -31.75 -4.19 4.79
N ARG A 44 -30.96 -5.23 4.48
CA ARG A 44 -31.41 -6.62 4.36
C ARG A 44 -31.20 -7.44 5.63
N ILE A 45 -30.52 -6.89 6.65
CA ILE A 45 -30.31 -7.56 7.94
C ILE A 45 -31.64 -7.71 8.66
N SER A 46 -31.92 -8.91 9.17
CA SER A 46 -33.13 -9.26 9.92
C SER A 46 -32.84 -10.34 10.96
N GLU A 47 -33.79 -10.66 11.83
CA GLU A 47 -33.62 -11.77 12.80
C GLU A 47 -33.33 -13.12 12.13
N LYS A 48 -33.85 -13.34 10.92
CA LYS A 48 -33.60 -14.58 10.15
C LYS A 48 -32.28 -14.56 9.38
N ASN A 49 -31.74 -13.37 9.11
CA ASN A 49 -30.50 -13.14 8.37
C ASN A 49 -29.67 -12.12 9.15
N PRO A 50 -28.97 -12.55 10.21
CA PRO A 50 -28.28 -11.65 11.15
C PRO A 50 -27.08 -10.93 10.51
N TYR A 51 -26.55 -11.48 9.42
CA TYR A 51 -25.52 -10.88 8.58
C TYR A 51 -25.92 -10.93 7.09
N VAL A 52 -25.30 -10.07 6.28
CA VAL A 52 -25.51 -10.00 4.84
C VAL A 52 -24.17 -9.76 4.14
N ALA A 53 -23.91 -10.46 3.04
CA ALA A 53 -22.73 -10.19 2.21
C ALA A 53 -22.83 -8.80 1.57
N VAL A 54 -21.76 -8.02 1.71
CA VAL A 54 -21.53 -6.78 0.97
C VAL A 54 -20.82 -7.10 -0.35
N ASP A 55 -19.78 -7.94 -0.26
CA ASP A 55 -19.01 -8.48 -1.38
C ASP A 55 -18.50 -9.87 -0.98
N GLU A 56 -19.19 -10.91 -1.43
CA GLU A 56 -18.91 -12.30 -1.02
C GLU A 56 -17.57 -12.81 -1.56
N ALA A 57 -17.14 -12.36 -2.75
CA ALA A 57 -15.85 -12.75 -3.32
C ALA A 57 -14.68 -12.24 -2.47
N LYS A 58 -14.82 -11.04 -1.90
CA LYS A 58 -13.83 -10.43 -0.99
C LYS A 58 -14.05 -10.79 0.48
N GLY A 59 -15.00 -11.68 0.79
CA GLY A 59 -15.31 -12.06 2.16
C GLY A 59 -15.84 -10.91 3.03
N ILE A 60 -16.46 -9.89 2.44
CA ILE A 60 -16.96 -8.72 3.18
C ILE A 60 -18.42 -8.92 3.53
N TYR A 61 -18.72 -8.92 4.83
CA TYR A 61 -20.06 -9.06 5.39
C TYR A 61 -20.41 -7.91 6.32
N ILE A 62 -21.69 -7.68 6.57
CA ILE A 62 -22.18 -6.69 7.52
C ILE A 62 -23.28 -7.26 8.42
N SER A 63 -23.21 -6.96 9.72
CA SER A 63 -24.21 -7.33 10.73
C SER A 63 -24.63 -6.09 11.54
N LYS A 64 -25.60 -6.27 12.45
CA LYS A 64 -25.81 -5.28 13.52
C LYS A 64 -24.56 -5.18 14.39
N ARG A 65 -24.35 -4.01 15.00
CA ARG A 65 -23.22 -3.77 15.90
C ARG A 65 -23.17 -4.84 16.99
N GLY A 66 -21.97 -5.34 17.23
CA GLY A 66 -21.69 -6.42 18.16
C GLY A 66 -21.07 -7.62 17.45
N GLU A 67 -20.94 -8.70 18.20
CA GLU A 67 -20.53 -10.00 17.67
C GLU A 67 -21.64 -10.63 16.81
N CYS A 68 -21.26 -11.50 15.89
CA CYS A 68 -22.19 -12.25 15.05
C CYS A 68 -21.71 -13.71 14.99
N PRO A 69 -22.01 -14.53 16.03
CA PRO A 69 -21.60 -15.92 16.08
C PRO A 69 -22.05 -16.72 14.85
N GLU A 70 -23.24 -16.43 14.32
CA GLU A 70 -23.80 -17.11 13.16
C GLU A 70 -22.96 -16.93 11.89
N LEU A 71 -22.25 -15.80 11.78
CA LEU A 71 -21.33 -15.54 10.66
C LEU A 71 -20.04 -16.34 10.83
N LEU A 72 -19.54 -16.47 12.07
CA LEU A 72 -18.35 -17.27 12.37
C LEU A 72 -18.62 -18.76 12.21
N GLU A 73 -19.78 -19.24 12.68
CA GLU A 73 -20.24 -20.62 12.46
C GLU A 73 -20.36 -20.94 10.96
N TYR A 74 -20.99 -20.04 10.19
CA TYR A 74 -21.03 -20.16 8.73
C TYR A 74 -19.63 -20.26 8.12
N TYR A 75 -18.68 -19.46 8.63
CA TYR A 75 -17.31 -19.49 8.15
C TYR A 75 -16.66 -20.85 8.39
N GLN A 76 -16.74 -21.35 9.63
CA GLN A 76 -16.21 -22.65 10.04
C GLN A 76 -16.83 -23.79 9.23
N GLU A 77 -18.14 -23.78 9.00
CA GLU A 77 -18.84 -24.77 8.18
C GLU A 77 -18.38 -24.73 6.71
N LYS A 78 -18.15 -23.54 6.17
CA LYS A 78 -17.76 -23.35 4.77
C LYS A 78 -16.31 -23.76 4.50
N THR A 79 -15.40 -23.49 5.43
CA THR A 79 -13.95 -23.68 5.22
C THR A 79 -13.38 -24.90 5.93
N GLY A 80 -14.10 -25.47 6.90
CA GLY A 80 -13.60 -26.53 7.77
C GLY A 80 -12.66 -26.03 8.87
N MET A 81 -12.53 -24.72 9.05
CA MET A 81 -11.68 -24.13 10.08
C MET A 81 -12.36 -24.15 11.46
N GLU A 82 -11.57 -24.22 12.53
CA GLU A 82 -12.04 -24.13 13.91
C GLU A 82 -11.67 -22.77 14.52
N PHE A 83 -12.63 -22.13 15.20
CA PHE A 83 -12.37 -20.90 15.94
C PHE A 83 -11.48 -21.19 17.16
N VAL A 84 -10.43 -20.38 17.33
CA VAL A 84 -9.45 -20.52 18.41
C VAL A 84 -9.69 -19.48 19.50
N GLU A 85 -9.53 -18.20 19.15
CA GLU A 85 -9.64 -17.10 20.10
C GLU A 85 -9.93 -15.77 19.40
N GLN A 86 -10.41 -14.79 20.19
CA GLN A 86 -10.63 -13.42 19.75
C GLN A 86 -9.72 -12.47 20.53
N ALA A 87 -9.00 -11.62 19.79
CA ALA A 87 -8.18 -10.54 20.33
C ALA A 87 -8.67 -9.20 19.77
N GLY A 88 -9.55 -8.53 20.52
CA GLY A 88 -10.16 -7.27 20.07
C GLY A 88 -11.05 -7.47 18.85
N SER A 89 -10.67 -6.85 17.73
CA SER A 89 -11.34 -6.96 16.43
C SER A 89 -10.90 -8.15 15.58
N SER A 90 -9.96 -8.96 16.06
CA SER A 90 -9.39 -10.09 15.30
C SER A 90 -9.90 -11.42 15.85
N TYR A 91 -10.26 -12.34 14.94
CA TYR A 91 -10.78 -13.67 15.24
C TYR A 91 -9.90 -14.70 14.56
N LEU A 92 -9.23 -15.52 15.36
CA LEU A 92 -8.29 -16.54 14.88
C LEU A 92 -9.03 -17.85 14.60
N PHE A 93 -8.74 -18.43 13.44
CA PHE A 93 -9.23 -19.74 13.03
C PHE A 93 -8.06 -20.65 12.64
N THR A 94 -8.20 -21.96 12.82
CA THR A 94 -7.19 -22.95 12.41
C THR A 94 -7.82 -24.25 11.92
N ASP A 95 -7.21 -24.92 10.95
CA ASP A 95 -7.52 -26.32 10.59
C ASP A 95 -6.47 -27.31 11.11
N GLY A 96 -5.54 -26.84 11.95
CA GLY A 96 -4.39 -27.59 12.45
C GLY A 96 -3.18 -27.58 11.52
N SER A 97 -3.32 -27.13 10.27
CA SER A 97 -2.22 -26.97 9.31
C SER A 97 -1.91 -25.51 8.98
N ARG A 98 -2.93 -24.66 8.95
CA ARG A 98 -2.83 -23.22 8.68
C ARG A 98 -3.72 -22.42 9.62
N ASN A 99 -3.36 -21.16 9.79
CA ASN A 99 -4.10 -20.19 10.59
C ASN A 99 -4.64 -19.09 9.69
N GLU A 100 -5.86 -18.64 9.97
CA GLU A 100 -6.48 -17.53 9.27
C GLU A 100 -7.10 -16.57 10.27
N VAL A 101 -7.15 -15.29 9.89
CA VAL A 101 -7.65 -14.23 10.77
C VAL A 101 -8.79 -13.51 10.08
N ALA A 102 -9.98 -13.60 10.65
CA ALA A 102 -11.06 -12.69 10.31
C ALA A 102 -10.94 -11.40 11.14
N SER A 103 -11.43 -10.29 10.59
CA SER A 103 -11.47 -9.01 11.31
C SER A 103 -12.86 -8.40 11.35
N SER A 104 -13.14 -7.62 12.39
CA SER A 104 -14.37 -6.86 12.56
C SER A 104 -14.07 -5.37 12.78
N GLU A 105 -14.89 -4.50 12.21
CA GLU A 105 -14.75 -3.04 12.37
C GLU A 105 -16.12 -2.42 12.63
N VAL A 106 -16.18 -1.46 13.57
CA VAL A 106 -17.41 -0.70 13.82
C VAL A 106 -17.67 0.24 12.64
N TYR A 107 -18.84 0.08 12.01
CA TYR A 107 -19.27 0.89 10.88
C TYR A 107 -20.51 1.73 11.24
N TRP A 108 -20.35 3.05 11.14
CA TRP A 108 -21.38 4.05 11.43
C TRP A 108 -22.06 3.89 12.81
N GLY A 109 -21.34 3.32 13.77
CA GLY A 109 -21.77 3.12 15.16
C GLY A 109 -22.96 2.17 15.39
N ARG A 110 -23.53 1.61 14.32
CA ARG A 110 -24.73 0.76 14.34
C ARG A 110 -24.53 -0.61 13.71
N TYR A 111 -23.43 -0.79 12.99
CA TYR A 111 -23.12 -2.01 12.28
C TYR A 111 -21.71 -2.48 12.62
N THR A 112 -21.47 -3.77 12.41
CA THR A 112 -20.13 -4.34 12.36
C THR A 112 -19.90 -4.80 10.92
N VAL A 113 -18.80 -4.37 10.31
CA VAL A 113 -18.33 -4.91 9.04
C VAL A 113 -17.31 -5.98 9.35
N TRP A 114 -17.44 -7.12 8.71
CA TRP A 114 -16.60 -8.28 8.87
C TRP A 114 -15.82 -8.53 7.60
N VAL A 115 -14.56 -8.90 7.75
CA VAL A 115 -13.72 -9.40 6.66
C VAL A 115 -13.33 -10.81 7.04
N LEU A 116 -13.94 -11.77 6.36
CA LEU A 116 -13.60 -13.18 6.46
C LEU A 116 -12.57 -13.52 5.37
N PRO A 117 -11.58 -14.38 5.64
CA PRO A 117 -10.80 -14.99 4.58
C PRO A 117 -11.74 -15.78 3.64
N THR A 118 -11.41 -15.90 2.35
CA THR A 118 -12.18 -16.71 1.37
C THR A 118 -11.26 -17.75 0.78
N MET A 119 -11.71 -18.83 0.12
CA MET A 119 -10.76 -19.78 -0.49
C MET A 119 -9.89 -19.14 -1.59
N GLU A 120 -10.42 -18.18 -2.35
CA GLU A 120 -9.61 -17.31 -3.22
C GLU A 120 -8.65 -16.44 -2.40
N ALA A 121 -9.06 -15.96 -1.21
CA ALA A 121 -8.19 -15.19 -0.31
C ALA A 121 -7.33 -16.02 0.66
N ALA A 122 -7.50 -17.33 0.71
CA ALA A 122 -6.73 -18.28 1.51
C ALA A 122 -5.68 -18.98 0.63
N GLU A 123 -5.92 -19.00 -0.69
CA GLU A 123 -4.84 -19.01 -1.68
C GLU A 123 -4.17 -17.62 -1.77
N ASN A 124 -4.89 -16.50 -1.52
CA ASN A 124 -4.25 -15.19 -1.30
C ASN A 124 -3.82 -14.92 0.15
N PHE A 125 -2.90 -15.74 0.67
CA PHE A 125 -1.85 -15.15 1.52
C PHE A 125 -0.98 -14.14 0.74
N ASP A 126 -1.23 -14.00 -0.55
CA ASP A 126 -0.84 -12.91 -1.44
C ASP A 126 -1.82 -11.74 -1.27
N ALA A 127 -1.75 -11.00 -0.15
CA ALA A 127 -2.25 -9.63 -0.19
C ALA A 127 -1.46 -8.93 -1.30
N GLU A 128 -2.08 -8.65 -2.46
CA GLU A 128 -1.43 -7.95 -3.57
C GLU A 128 -0.70 -6.74 -3.01
N GLN A 129 0.63 -6.79 -3.06
CA GLN A 129 1.48 -5.73 -2.56
C GLN A 129 1.69 -4.75 -3.69
N TYR A 130 1.48 -3.48 -3.37
CA TYR A 130 1.64 -2.41 -4.33
C TYR A 130 3.06 -1.84 -4.19
N ASP A 131 3.92 -2.15 -5.15
CA ASP A 131 5.23 -1.55 -5.29
C ASP A 131 5.03 -0.13 -5.84
N ALA A 132 5.15 0.84 -4.94
CA ALA A 132 4.87 2.22 -5.21
C ALA A 132 6.16 3.01 -5.43
N LYS A 133 6.21 3.74 -6.55
CA LYS A 133 7.27 4.67 -6.89
C LYS A 133 8.72 4.11 -6.86
N PRO A 134 9.02 2.91 -7.36
CA PRO A 134 10.34 2.67 -7.93
C PRO A 134 10.72 3.74 -8.96
N VAL A 135 11.76 4.51 -8.64
CA VAL A 135 12.39 5.47 -9.57
C VAL A 135 13.85 5.15 -9.77
N ILE A 136 14.32 5.25 -11.01
CA ILE A 136 15.68 4.87 -11.41
C ILE A 136 16.40 6.11 -11.95
N TYR A 137 17.48 6.50 -11.27
CA TYR A 137 18.41 7.55 -11.69
C TYR A 137 19.65 6.94 -12.32
N LEU A 138 20.18 7.59 -13.35
CA LEU A 138 21.37 7.17 -14.07
C LEU A 138 22.41 8.29 -14.07
N TYR A 139 23.60 8.03 -13.53
CA TYR A 139 24.69 9.00 -13.40
C TYR A 139 25.97 8.47 -14.09
N PRO A 140 26.04 8.46 -15.43
CA PRO A 140 27.25 8.07 -16.12
C PRO A 140 28.34 9.13 -15.99
N GLU A 141 29.62 8.77 -16.10
CA GLU A 141 30.73 9.73 -16.01
C GLU A 141 30.74 10.75 -17.17
N LYS A 142 30.17 10.35 -18.31
CA LYS A 142 29.99 11.16 -19.52
C LYS A 142 28.63 10.85 -20.11
N LYS A 143 28.10 11.76 -20.92
CA LYS A 143 26.84 11.54 -21.63
C LYS A 143 26.91 10.22 -22.42
N ALA A 144 25.95 9.32 -22.18
CA ALA A 144 25.96 7.97 -22.73
C ALA A 144 24.53 7.49 -23.05
N GLU A 145 24.41 6.67 -24.09
CA GLU A 145 23.19 5.91 -24.35
C GLU A 145 23.10 4.77 -23.34
N VAL A 146 21.96 4.67 -22.67
CA VAL A 146 21.69 3.63 -21.66
C VAL A 146 20.37 2.95 -21.99
N THR A 147 20.39 1.62 -21.96
CA THR A 147 19.19 0.78 -22.04
C THR A 147 18.92 0.17 -20.69
N VAL A 148 17.69 0.31 -20.19
CA VAL A 148 17.23 -0.24 -18.91
C VAL A 148 16.07 -1.18 -19.17
N LYS A 149 16.22 -2.44 -18.75
CA LYS A 149 15.18 -3.46 -18.80
C LYS A 149 14.87 -3.95 -17.39
N LEU A 150 13.58 -4.03 -17.10
CA LEU A 150 13.00 -4.57 -15.88
C LEU A 150 12.30 -5.90 -16.19
N ASN A 151 12.80 -6.98 -15.61
CA ASN A 151 12.11 -8.25 -15.55
C ASN A 151 11.41 -8.35 -14.19
N TYR A 152 10.13 -8.01 -14.17
CA TYR A 152 9.32 -7.95 -12.95
C TYR A 152 8.44 -9.19 -12.84
N ALA A 153 8.59 -9.95 -11.75
CA ALA A 153 7.75 -11.08 -11.38
C ALA A 153 6.45 -10.58 -10.73
N GLY A 154 5.68 -9.83 -11.52
CA GLY A 154 4.42 -9.21 -11.15
C GLY A 154 3.81 -8.49 -12.36
N GLU A 155 2.81 -7.64 -12.13
CA GLU A 155 2.20 -6.84 -13.19
C GLU A 155 2.61 -5.37 -13.05
N LEU A 156 3.14 -4.77 -14.12
CA LEU A 156 3.41 -3.32 -14.16
C LEU A 156 2.10 -2.56 -14.33
N THR A 157 1.78 -1.72 -13.36
CA THR A 157 0.54 -0.92 -13.35
C THR A 157 0.74 0.48 -13.90
N CYS A 158 1.95 1.02 -13.77
CA CYS A 158 2.30 2.32 -14.33
C CYS A 158 3.78 2.35 -14.71
N THR A 159 4.10 3.03 -15.81
CA THR A 159 5.48 3.28 -16.23
C THR A 159 5.59 4.66 -16.83
N TYR A 160 6.66 5.39 -16.53
CA TYR A 160 6.95 6.67 -17.14
C TYR A 160 8.46 6.89 -17.27
N PRO A 161 9.01 7.16 -18.47
CA PRO A 161 8.36 7.13 -19.78
C PRO A 161 7.71 5.77 -20.11
N ALA A 162 6.99 5.66 -21.22
CA ALA A 162 6.38 4.38 -21.61
C ALA A 162 7.45 3.29 -21.75
N TYR A 163 7.23 2.12 -21.12
CA TYR A 163 8.27 1.10 -20.96
C TYR A 163 8.65 0.36 -22.25
N ASN A 164 7.73 0.09 -23.20
CA ASN A 164 8.03 -0.41 -24.57
C ASN A 164 9.16 -1.49 -24.69
N ASP A 165 9.18 -2.51 -23.82
CA ASP A 165 10.23 -3.57 -23.72
C ASP A 165 11.62 -3.09 -23.24
N GLY A 166 11.66 -1.94 -22.59
CA GLY A 166 12.85 -1.32 -22.02
C GLY A 166 12.91 0.17 -22.31
N TRP A 167 13.43 0.94 -21.35
CA TRP A 167 13.74 2.34 -21.59
C TRP A 167 15.08 2.47 -22.29
N LYS A 168 15.12 3.25 -23.36
CA LYS A 168 16.35 3.67 -24.01
C LYS A 168 16.45 5.18 -23.93
N VAL A 169 17.48 5.67 -23.23
CA VAL A 169 17.68 7.09 -22.96
C VAL A 169 19.14 7.48 -23.10
N CYS A 170 19.37 8.73 -23.47
CA CYS A 170 20.68 9.36 -23.34
C CYS A 170 20.79 9.97 -21.93
N ALA A 171 21.59 9.37 -21.06
CA ALA A 171 21.81 9.83 -19.69
C ALA A 171 23.00 10.79 -19.61
N SER A 172 22.86 11.87 -18.87
CA SER A 172 23.91 12.86 -18.61
C SER A 172 24.45 12.76 -17.18
N PRO A 173 25.69 13.20 -16.89
CA PRO A 173 26.29 13.05 -15.56
C PRO A 173 25.53 13.73 -14.41
N ASP A 174 24.68 14.70 -14.71
CA ASP A 174 23.82 15.40 -13.74
C ASP A 174 22.52 14.64 -13.41
N GLY A 175 22.29 13.49 -14.06
CA GLY A 175 21.10 12.66 -13.93
C GLY A 175 19.99 13.01 -14.93
N THR A 176 20.20 13.99 -15.81
CA THR A 176 19.21 14.31 -16.86
C THR A 176 19.17 13.21 -17.90
N LEU A 177 17.99 12.64 -18.12
CA LEU A 177 17.72 11.65 -19.16
C LEU A 177 17.06 12.34 -20.35
N THR A 178 17.38 11.92 -21.57
CA THR A 178 16.74 12.42 -22.80
C THR A 178 16.33 11.23 -23.68
N ASP A 179 15.09 11.21 -24.15
CA ASP A 179 14.64 10.17 -25.10
C ASP A 179 15.01 10.51 -26.56
N ALA A 180 14.59 9.66 -27.48
CA ALA A 180 14.84 9.83 -28.91
C ALA A 180 14.13 11.06 -29.52
N ASP A 181 13.03 11.52 -28.92
CA ASP A 181 12.26 12.68 -29.35
C ASP A 181 12.81 13.99 -28.75
N GLY A 182 13.81 13.91 -27.88
CA GLY A 182 14.44 15.05 -27.22
C GLY A 182 13.73 15.50 -25.94
N GLN A 183 12.72 14.76 -25.47
CA GLN A 183 12.06 15.02 -24.20
C GLN A 183 12.99 14.64 -23.05
N THR A 184 13.00 15.47 -22.00
CA THR A 184 13.87 15.29 -20.84
C THR A 184 13.11 14.75 -19.63
N TYR A 185 13.81 13.96 -18.82
CA TYR A 185 13.31 13.32 -17.60
C TYR A 185 14.37 13.36 -16.50
N ASN A 186 13.93 13.34 -15.24
CA ASN A 186 14.83 13.29 -14.08
C ASN A 186 15.18 11.85 -13.65
N TYR A 187 14.34 10.89 -14.01
CA TYR A 187 14.42 9.48 -13.65
C TYR A 187 13.47 8.66 -14.54
N LEU A 188 13.68 7.35 -14.58
CA LEU A 188 12.68 6.39 -15.06
C LEU A 188 11.80 5.98 -13.89
N TYR A 189 10.54 5.67 -14.13
CA TYR A 189 9.57 5.38 -13.08
C TYR A 189 8.73 4.16 -13.46
N TRP A 190 8.45 3.33 -12.47
CA TRP A 190 7.48 2.26 -12.58
C TRP A 190 6.72 2.05 -11.27
N GLU A 191 5.55 1.44 -11.39
CA GLU A 191 4.76 0.86 -10.29
C GLU A 191 4.27 -0.51 -10.73
N GLY A 192 4.04 -1.38 -9.76
CA GLY A 192 3.53 -2.70 -10.05
C GLY A 192 2.84 -3.35 -8.85
N VAL A 193 2.18 -4.46 -9.13
CA VAL A 193 1.62 -5.35 -8.12
C VAL A 193 2.35 -6.68 -8.16
N ASN A 194 2.61 -7.23 -6.98
CA ASN A 194 3.20 -8.55 -6.81
C ASN A 194 2.60 -9.27 -5.59
N SER A 195 3.00 -10.52 -5.41
CA SER A 195 2.68 -11.36 -4.27
C SER A 195 3.88 -11.62 -3.35
N VAL A 196 4.91 -10.75 -3.39
CA VAL A 196 6.14 -10.96 -2.61
C VAL A 196 5.88 -10.78 -1.13
N VAL A 197 6.20 -11.78 -0.32
CA VAL A 197 6.21 -11.62 1.13
C VAL A 197 7.52 -10.93 1.55
N TYR A 198 7.42 -9.74 2.15
CA TYR A 198 8.59 -9.02 2.65
C TYR A 198 9.01 -9.47 4.04
N ASP A 199 10.31 -9.41 4.28
CA ASP A 199 10.91 -9.85 5.53
C ASP A 199 10.92 -8.72 6.57
N PHE A 200 10.36 -9.00 7.74
CA PHE A 200 10.37 -8.14 8.93
C PHE A 200 11.00 -8.84 10.14
N SER A 201 11.85 -9.87 9.91
CA SER A 201 12.64 -10.52 10.96
C SER A 201 13.61 -9.54 11.65
N GLU A 202 14.12 -8.58 10.88
CA GLU A 202 14.85 -7.42 11.33
C GLU A 202 14.22 -6.16 10.74
N GLY A 203 14.26 -5.05 11.48
CA GLY A 203 13.71 -3.78 11.03
C GLY A 203 13.82 -2.69 12.07
N PHE A 204 12.91 -1.73 11.99
CA PHE A 204 12.85 -0.57 12.86
C PHE A 204 11.40 -0.31 13.26
N CYS A 205 11.14 -0.16 14.56
CA CYS A 205 9.88 0.36 15.06
C CYS A 205 10.07 1.85 15.36
N VAL A 206 9.44 2.72 14.58
CA VAL A 206 9.67 4.18 14.62
C VAL A 206 8.37 4.90 14.89
N ALA A 207 8.35 5.82 15.84
CA ALA A 207 7.17 6.67 16.08
C ALA A 207 6.85 7.51 14.83
N GLY A 208 5.57 7.77 14.54
CA GLY A 208 5.19 8.61 13.41
C GLY A 208 5.86 10.00 13.45
N SER A 209 5.93 10.59 14.65
CA SER A 209 6.60 11.88 14.89
C SER A 209 8.08 11.89 14.52
N ASP A 210 8.74 10.75 14.63
CA ASP A 210 10.20 10.62 14.48
C ASP A 210 10.59 10.10 13.09
N THR A 211 9.60 9.74 12.27
CA THR A 211 9.81 9.09 10.97
C THR A 211 10.61 9.96 10.01
N ALA A 212 10.45 11.29 10.03
CA ALA A 212 11.21 12.18 9.16
C ALA A 212 12.72 12.10 9.45
N ALA A 213 13.12 12.29 10.71
CA ALA A 213 14.52 12.24 11.12
C ALA A 213 15.11 10.85 10.91
N PHE A 214 14.33 9.80 11.17
CA PHE A 214 14.72 8.43 10.89
C PHE A 214 15.05 8.24 9.41
N LEU A 215 14.14 8.60 8.49
CA LEU A 215 14.37 8.43 7.06
C LEU A 215 15.56 9.25 6.55
N GLU A 216 15.72 10.50 7.04
CA GLU A 216 16.87 11.35 6.67
C GLU A 216 18.20 10.67 7.00
N ASN A 217 18.34 10.10 8.20
CA ASN A 217 19.55 9.42 8.62
C ASN A 217 19.74 8.08 7.90
N THR A 218 18.69 7.27 7.84
CA THR A 218 18.74 5.90 7.32
C THR A 218 18.97 5.86 5.81
N LEU A 219 18.33 6.72 5.03
CA LEU A 219 18.55 6.77 3.58
C LEU A 219 19.97 7.26 3.24
N ASN A 220 20.52 8.18 4.03
CA ASN A 220 21.92 8.60 3.89
C ASN A 220 22.88 7.45 4.22
N GLN A 221 22.61 6.65 5.25
CA GLN A 221 23.38 5.43 5.55
C GLN A 221 23.30 4.40 4.43
N LEU A 222 22.14 4.28 3.77
CA LEU A 222 21.91 3.47 2.58
C LEU A 222 22.52 4.07 1.31
N GLY A 223 23.23 5.19 1.42
CA GLY A 223 24.02 5.78 0.35
C GLY A 223 23.24 6.62 -0.64
N LEU A 224 21.99 7.00 -0.34
CA LEU A 224 21.23 7.97 -1.14
C LEU A 224 21.81 9.36 -0.95
N THR A 225 21.83 10.14 -2.04
CA THR A 225 22.14 11.58 -1.93
C THR A 225 20.97 12.33 -1.31
N ARG A 226 21.23 13.55 -0.81
CA ARG A 226 20.16 14.43 -0.30
C ARG A 226 19.04 14.67 -1.31
N LYS A 227 19.35 14.76 -2.61
CA LYS A 227 18.35 14.94 -3.67
C LYS A 227 17.41 13.73 -3.74
N GLU A 228 17.98 12.53 -3.85
CA GLU A 228 17.23 11.28 -3.94
C GLU A 228 16.41 11.02 -2.66
N ALA A 229 17.05 11.17 -1.48
CA ALA A 229 16.40 10.97 -0.19
C ALA A 229 15.23 11.95 0.04
N ASN A 230 15.36 13.22 -0.38
CA ASN A 230 14.25 14.17 -0.28
C ASN A 230 13.03 13.72 -1.11
N GLU A 231 13.23 13.22 -2.33
CA GLU A 231 12.12 12.75 -3.18
C GLU A 231 11.44 11.49 -2.65
N PHE A 232 12.23 10.62 -2.00
CA PHE A 232 11.74 9.46 -1.25
C PHE A 232 10.86 9.92 -0.07
N ILE A 233 11.39 10.80 0.79
CA ILE A 233 10.73 11.28 2.00
C ILE A 233 9.44 12.03 1.66
N VAL A 234 9.45 12.90 0.66
CA VAL A 234 8.26 13.67 0.26
C VAL A 234 7.09 12.76 -0.14
N TYR A 235 7.38 11.59 -0.71
CA TYR A 235 6.34 10.63 -1.08
C TYR A 235 5.85 9.82 0.11
N TRP A 236 6.77 9.23 0.89
CA TRP A 236 6.42 8.25 1.92
C TRP A 236 6.05 8.88 3.26
N LEU A 237 6.70 9.96 3.69
CA LEU A 237 6.49 10.56 5.01
C LEU A 237 5.02 10.94 5.29
N PRO A 238 4.25 11.53 4.36
CA PRO A 238 2.84 11.86 4.61
C PRO A 238 1.97 10.66 4.98
N LEU A 239 2.36 9.44 4.60
CA LEU A 239 1.63 8.20 4.89
C LEU A 239 1.99 7.60 6.26
N MET A 240 3.13 7.99 6.82
CA MET A 240 3.69 7.39 8.04
C MET A 240 3.66 8.32 9.25
N LYS A 241 3.72 9.64 9.05
CA LYS A 241 3.96 10.61 10.13
C LYS A 241 2.84 10.72 11.17
N GLU A 242 1.60 10.38 10.80
CA GLU A 242 0.43 10.44 11.68
C GLU A 242 0.15 9.11 12.39
N ASN A 243 0.86 8.04 12.03
CA ASN A 243 0.70 6.74 12.69
C ASN A 243 1.34 6.79 14.08
N PRO A 244 0.80 6.09 15.10
CA PRO A 244 1.46 6.00 16.40
C PRO A 244 2.89 5.47 16.25
N TYR A 245 3.05 4.35 15.53
CA TYR A 245 4.33 3.77 15.16
C TYR A 245 4.26 3.21 13.74
N ASN A 246 5.43 3.01 13.13
CA ASN A 246 5.62 2.35 11.85
C ASN A 246 6.64 1.23 12.05
N LEU A 247 6.31 0.02 11.59
CA LEU A 247 7.31 -1.02 11.38
C LEU A 247 7.90 -0.84 9.99
N ILE A 248 9.22 -0.67 9.91
CA ILE A 248 9.92 -0.40 8.66
C ILE A 248 11.05 -1.42 8.50
N ALA A 249 11.16 -2.01 7.31
CA ALA A 249 12.27 -2.88 6.93
C ALA A 249 12.70 -2.59 5.48
N PHE A 250 14.01 -2.48 5.27
CA PHE A 250 14.59 -2.31 3.94
C PHE A 250 14.91 -3.67 3.32
N GLN A 251 14.35 -3.89 2.14
CA GLN A 251 14.34 -5.18 1.45
C GLN A 251 15.50 -5.27 0.47
N SER A 252 16.18 -6.41 0.49
CA SER A 252 17.27 -6.74 -0.44
C SER A 252 16.83 -7.85 -1.40
N ASP A 253 17.23 -9.10 -1.15
CA ASP A 253 17.01 -10.24 -2.04
C ASP A 253 15.54 -10.41 -2.43
N SER A 254 14.61 -10.32 -1.46
CA SER A 254 13.16 -10.45 -1.70
C SER A 254 12.63 -9.46 -2.73
N TYR A 255 13.18 -8.25 -2.79
CA TYR A 255 12.82 -7.26 -3.81
C TYR A 255 13.63 -7.47 -5.10
N THR A 256 14.95 -7.62 -5.00
CA THR A 256 15.81 -7.63 -6.19
C THR A 256 15.66 -8.87 -7.06
N GLN A 257 15.21 -9.99 -6.49
CA GLN A 257 14.89 -11.21 -7.23
C GLN A 257 13.57 -11.09 -8.01
N THR A 258 12.62 -10.33 -7.48
CA THR A 258 11.30 -10.09 -8.08
C THR A 258 11.36 -9.00 -9.14
N ALA A 259 12.11 -7.93 -8.90
CA ALA A 259 12.30 -6.83 -9.83
C ALA A 259 13.75 -6.85 -10.35
N GLN A 260 14.05 -7.71 -11.32
CA GLN A 260 15.41 -7.82 -11.85
C GLN A 260 15.69 -6.69 -12.84
N LEU A 261 16.75 -5.92 -12.57
CA LEU A 261 17.13 -4.78 -13.39
C LEU A 261 18.38 -5.11 -14.22
N SER A 262 18.27 -4.95 -15.54
CA SER A 262 19.36 -5.06 -16.49
C SER A 262 19.63 -3.69 -17.10
N ILE A 263 20.86 -3.19 -16.95
CA ILE A 263 21.27 -1.88 -17.46
C ILE A 263 22.48 -2.08 -18.38
N GLU A 264 22.42 -1.51 -19.59
CA GLU A 264 23.50 -1.54 -20.58
C GLU A 264 23.84 -0.11 -21.03
N PRO A 265 25.10 0.35 -20.91
CA PRO A 265 26.25 -0.34 -20.31
C PRO A 265 26.02 -0.65 -18.83
N ALA A 266 26.65 -1.72 -18.33
CA ALA A 266 26.55 -2.07 -16.91
C ALA A 266 27.11 -0.93 -16.04
N PRO A 267 26.39 -0.50 -14.99
CA PRO A 267 26.91 0.49 -14.05
C PRO A 267 28.02 -0.12 -13.20
N ASP A 268 29.03 0.69 -12.88
CA ASP A 268 30.08 0.36 -11.92
C ASP A 268 29.51 0.26 -10.50
N THR A 269 28.47 1.04 -10.20
CA THR A 269 27.74 0.99 -8.93
C THR A 269 26.24 0.90 -9.16
N LEU A 270 25.59 -0.14 -8.63
CA LEU A 270 24.13 -0.24 -8.56
C LEU A 270 23.67 -0.17 -7.10
N LEU A 271 22.89 0.85 -6.77
CA LEU A 271 22.33 1.07 -5.45
C LEU A 271 20.81 0.91 -5.53
N ARG A 272 20.23 -0.04 -4.79
CA ARG A 272 18.78 -0.30 -4.79
C ARG A 272 18.26 -0.27 -3.36
N VAL A 273 17.30 0.62 -3.10
CA VAL A 273 16.70 0.80 -1.77
C VAL A 273 15.20 0.64 -1.86
N PHE A 274 14.68 -0.45 -1.31
CA PHE A 274 13.25 -0.71 -1.28
C PHE A 274 12.76 -0.79 0.16
N MET A 275 11.80 0.06 0.53
CA MET A 275 11.26 0.10 1.88
C MET A 275 9.90 -0.59 1.95
N ALA A 276 9.81 -1.65 2.74
CA ALA A 276 8.53 -2.21 3.16
C ALA A 276 8.17 -1.65 4.54
N TRP A 277 6.92 -1.21 4.71
CA TRP A 277 6.46 -0.72 6.02
C TRP A 277 5.00 -1.03 6.28
N LYS A 278 4.61 -1.03 7.57
CA LYS A 278 3.20 -1.09 7.98
C LYS A 278 2.95 -0.26 9.27
N PRO A 279 1.75 0.33 9.43
CA PRO A 279 1.41 1.07 10.63
C PRO A 279 1.28 0.13 11.84
N LEU A 280 1.55 0.67 13.03
CA LEU A 280 1.40 0.00 14.30
C LEU A 280 0.69 0.91 15.32
N GLU A 281 -0.21 0.34 16.10
CA GLU A 281 -0.88 1.05 17.20
C GLU A 281 0.01 1.22 18.44
N SER A 282 1.02 0.37 18.59
CA SER A 282 1.95 0.38 19.72
C SER A 282 3.35 -0.04 19.29
N ALA A 283 4.36 0.37 20.07
CA ALA A 283 5.74 0.02 19.80
C ALA A 283 5.96 -1.48 19.95
N VAL A 284 6.80 -2.05 19.09
CA VAL A 284 7.25 -3.44 19.15
C VAL A 284 8.76 -3.51 19.29
N ASP A 285 9.24 -4.52 20.01
CA ASP A 285 10.67 -4.82 20.05
C ASP A 285 11.06 -5.60 18.79
N ILE A 286 12.07 -5.14 18.07
CA ILE A 286 12.55 -5.74 16.83
C ILE A 286 14.06 -5.57 16.71
N SER A 287 14.73 -6.63 16.25
CA SER A 287 16.15 -6.61 15.93
C SER A 287 16.44 -5.57 14.84
N THR A 288 17.41 -4.69 15.08
CA THR A 288 17.77 -3.63 14.13
C THR A 288 18.49 -4.18 12.91
N GLN A 289 18.03 -3.84 11.70
CA GLN A 289 18.74 -4.20 10.47
C GLN A 289 20.12 -3.56 10.41
N ASN A 290 21.12 -4.35 10.00
CA ASN A 290 22.43 -3.81 9.66
C ASN A 290 22.41 -3.28 8.22
N LEU A 291 22.45 -1.96 8.08
CA LEU A 291 22.38 -1.29 6.77
C LEU A 291 23.76 -0.89 6.28
N THR A 292 24.08 -1.32 5.06
CA THR A 292 25.34 -1.00 4.37
C THR A 292 25.08 -0.47 2.99
N ALA A 293 25.94 0.43 2.51
CA ALA A 293 25.88 0.96 1.15
C ALA A 293 27.21 0.76 0.42
N PRO A 294 27.19 0.49 -0.90
CA PRO A 294 28.39 0.51 -1.70
C PRO A 294 28.92 1.95 -1.84
N VAL A 295 30.24 2.08 -2.02
CA VAL A 295 30.84 3.37 -2.39
C VAL A 295 30.50 3.66 -3.84
N ARG A 296 29.98 4.87 -4.11
CA ARG A 296 29.69 5.31 -5.48
C ARG A 296 30.99 5.55 -6.26
N THR A 297 31.21 4.73 -7.29
CA THR A 297 32.34 4.86 -8.22
C THR A 297 31.85 4.71 -9.65
N GLY A 298 32.44 5.44 -10.59
CA GLY A 298 32.13 5.34 -12.02
C GLY A 298 30.66 5.63 -12.36
N PHE A 299 30.13 4.95 -13.36
CA PHE A 299 28.71 5.01 -13.70
C PHE A 299 27.88 4.44 -12.54
N THR A 300 27.09 5.30 -11.91
CA THR A 300 26.19 4.92 -10.81
C THR A 300 24.74 4.90 -11.27
N ALA A 301 24.05 3.78 -11.06
CA ALA A 301 22.60 3.68 -11.15
C ALA A 301 22.00 3.57 -9.74
N VAL A 302 20.94 4.35 -9.49
CA VAL A 302 20.24 4.35 -8.19
C VAL A 302 18.78 4.04 -8.44
N GLU A 303 18.24 3.04 -7.78
CA GLU A 303 16.80 2.81 -7.68
C GLU A 303 16.36 2.95 -6.23
N TRP A 304 15.27 3.66 -6.01
CA TRP A 304 14.56 3.55 -4.74
C TRP A 304 13.06 3.41 -4.95
N GLY A 305 12.39 2.72 -4.04
CA GLY A 305 10.94 2.51 -4.04
C GLY A 305 10.46 2.01 -2.68
N GLY A 306 9.21 1.56 -2.60
CA GLY A 306 8.72 0.89 -1.41
C GLY A 306 7.30 0.38 -1.55
N CYS A 307 6.79 -0.22 -0.48
CA CYS A 307 5.42 -0.66 -0.38
C CYS A 307 4.88 -0.41 1.05
N GLN A 308 3.58 -0.20 1.15
CA GLN A 308 2.87 -0.38 2.41
C GLN A 308 2.32 -1.81 2.45
N VAL A 309 2.81 -2.61 3.39
CA VAL A 309 2.33 -3.98 3.63
C VAL A 309 1.03 -3.92 4.43
N ARG A 310 0.05 -4.72 4.01
CA ARG A 310 -1.28 -4.81 4.64
C ARG A 310 -1.35 -5.96 5.63
#